data_AF-B5YIR7-F1
#
_entry.id   AF-B5YIR7-F1
#
_cell.length_a   1.000
_cell.length_b   1.000
_cell.length_c   1.000
_cell.angle_alpha   90.00
_cell.angle_beta   90.00
_cell.angle_gamma   90.00
#
_symmetry.space_group_name_H-M   'P 1'
#
loop_
_entity.id
_entity.type
_entity.pdbx_description
1 polymer ?
#
loop_
_entity_poly.entity_id
_entity_poly.type
_entity_poly.pdbx_seq_one_letter_code
_entity_poly.pdbx_strand_id
1 'polypeptide(L)'
;MKELIGKIVHSVLTGQDYRTYVLATINKRFLDKAQKLISEIFEYKRKGNNWLEKLLDDTYKKQGKNNKFKLLWFGGLNDKTVKNMTGGTSAKRVCLDLGKKNIKALQLLLEEFENSEDLYQMIINIEKDKEKISLDYIESLFFMNIISAMKLTIQGGAWSEVGKKTEKGLLFVIFKMINIPDERYILTNEEMKKKGLVKNREIDAIVLNDKNEALTVELKLLGIGNPEIGDEAFSRNVNLFLTDKLTEMMKDEAKNQGITVIEFRQKNPLFKIYEFFSSNGVSCNKPEEMSAEELEKSINKIIREWREEQEDLKIVKKLKEWTK
;
A
#
# COMPACT_ATOMS: atom_id res chain seq x y z
N MET A 1 13.09 0.13 -5.36
CA MET A 1 11.63 -0.12 -5.52
C MET A 1 11.37 -1.16 -6.61
N LYS A 2 11.80 -0.92 -7.85
CA LYS A 2 11.63 -1.85 -8.97
C LYS A 2 12.14 -3.27 -8.69
N GLU A 3 13.31 -3.42 -8.09
CA GLU A 3 13.86 -4.73 -7.71
C GLU A 3 12.97 -5.48 -6.71
N LEU A 4 12.35 -4.78 -5.75
CA LEU A 4 11.40 -5.37 -4.82
C LEU A 4 10.12 -5.83 -5.55
N ILE A 5 9.62 -5.00 -6.46
CA ILE A 5 8.45 -5.34 -7.28
C ILE A 5 8.74 -6.59 -8.12
N GLY A 6 9.94 -6.69 -8.72
CA GLY A 6 10.37 -7.89 -9.46
C GLY A 6 10.36 -9.16 -8.62
N LYS A 7 10.92 -9.10 -7.40
CA LYS A 7 10.89 -10.23 -6.46
C LYS A 7 9.46 -10.61 -6.08
N ILE A 8 8.61 -9.62 -5.80
CA ILE A 8 7.20 -9.88 -5.46
C ILE A 8 6.45 -10.51 -6.64
N VAL A 9 6.58 -9.95 -7.84
CA VAL A 9 5.94 -10.46 -9.06
C VAL A 9 6.40 -11.88 -9.37
N HIS A 10 7.70 -12.16 -9.23
CA HIS A 10 8.24 -13.51 -9.39
C HIS A 10 7.66 -14.48 -8.37
N SER A 11 7.60 -14.11 -7.09
CA SER A 11 6.98 -14.95 -6.06
C SER A 11 5.50 -15.21 -6.36
N VAL A 12 4.74 -14.20 -6.78
CA VAL A 12 3.32 -14.35 -7.13
C VAL A 12 3.14 -15.32 -8.31
N LEU A 13 3.88 -15.13 -9.41
CA LEU A 13 3.75 -15.97 -10.61
C LEU A 13 4.24 -17.41 -10.40
N THR A 14 5.07 -17.64 -9.38
CA THR A 14 5.56 -18.98 -8.99
C THR A 14 4.76 -19.57 -7.81
N GLY A 15 3.70 -18.91 -7.35
CA GLY A 15 2.85 -19.39 -6.24
C GLY A 15 3.51 -19.32 -4.85
N GLN A 16 4.63 -18.60 -4.71
CA GLN A 16 5.35 -18.40 -3.45
C GLN A 16 4.80 -17.21 -2.65
N ASP A 17 5.01 -17.22 -1.32
CA ASP A 17 4.59 -16.10 -0.48
C ASP A 17 5.53 -14.90 -0.60
N TYR A 18 4.97 -13.78 -1.04
CA TYR A 18 5.68 -12.52 -1.24
C TYR A 18 5.61 -11.57 -0.03
N ARG A 19 4.81 -11.89 1.00
CA ARG A 19 4.55 -11.01 2.15
C ARG A 19 5.81 -10.68 2.96
N THR A 20 6.78 -11.58 2.98
CA THR A 20 8.08 -11.39 3.63
C THR A 20 8.83 -10.17 3.06
N TYR A 21 8.76 -9.91 1.76
CA TYR A 21 9.33 -8.73 1.11
C TYR A 21 8.63 -7.43 1.54
N VAL A 22 7.31 -7.48 1.72
CA VAL A 22 6.54 -6.32 2.21
C VAL A 22 6.88 -6.04 3.67
N LEU A 23 6.96 -7.07 4.51
CA LEU A 23 7.36 -6.97 5.92
C LEU A 23 8.77 -6.41 6.07
N ALA A 24 9.73 -6.85 5.25
CA ALA A 24 11.09 -6.30 5.23
C ALA A 24 11.08 -4.79 4.93
N THR A 25 10.26 -4.36 3.97
CA THR A 25 10.09 -2.94 3.63
C THR A 25 9.49 -2.14 4.78
N ILE A 26 8.46 -2.68 5.44
CA ILE A 26 7.84 -2.09 6.64
C ILE A 26 8.88 -1.93 7.75
N ASN A 27 9.66 -2.99 8.02
CA ASN A 27 10.62 -2.99 9.11
C ASN A 27 11.76 -2.01 8.87
N LYS A 28 12.29 -1.93 7.65
CA LYS A 28 13.28 -0.91 7.28
C LYS A 28 12.75 0.51 7.50
N ARG A 29 11.54 0.79 6.97
CA ARG A 29 10.90 2.11 7.14
C ARG A 29 10.66 2.44 8.62
N PHE A 30 10.24 1.45 9.41
CA PHE A 30 10.06 1.60 10.84
C PHE A 30 11.35 1.98 11.55
N LEU A 31 12.44 1.25 11.32
CA LEU A 31 13.75 1.55 11.93
C LEU A 31 14.23 2.95 11.56
N ASP A 32 14.18 3.32 10.28
CA ASP A 32 14.59 4.64 9.79
C ASP A 32 13.79 5.79 10.44
N LYS A 33 12.51 5.57 10.71
CA LYS A 33 11.61 6.58 11.31
C LYS A 33 11.71 6.60 12.83
N ALA A 34 11.83 5.44 13.47
CA ALA A 34 12.04 5.31 14.90
C ALA A 34 13.31 6.06 15.31
N GLN A 35 14.43 5.85 14.61
CA GLN A 35 15.69 6.56 14.88
C GLN A 35 15.54 8.09 14.79
N LYS A 36 14.79 8.58 13.79
CA LYS A 36 14.51 10.02 13.64
C LYS A 36 13.68 10.58 14.80
N LEU A 37 12.63 9.86 15.21
CA LEU A 37 11.78 10.28 16.32
C LEU A 37 12.52 10.23 17.66
N ILE A 38 13.28 9.16 17.91
CA ILE A 38 14.13 9.01 19.10
C ILE A 38 15.11 10.17 19.19
N SER A 39 15.77 10.53 18.08
CA SER A 39 16.68 11.68 18.05
C SER A 39 15.97 13.01 18.34
N GLU A 40 14.75 13.21 17.85
CA GLU A 40 13.99 14.44 18.14
C GLU A 40 13.56 14.51 19.60
N ILE A 41 13.08 13.40 20.16
CA ILE A 41 12.69 13.31 21.57
C ILE A 41 13.91 13.55 22.47
N PHE A 42 15.06 12.97 22.12
CA PHE A 42 16.32 13.18 22.83
C PHE A 42 16.69 14.66 22.94
N GLU A 43 16.70 15.36 21.81
CA GLU A 43 17.07 16.77 21.75
C GLU A 43 16.11 17.70 22.48
N TYR A 44 14.82 17.35 22.55
CA TYR A 44 13.82 18.14 23.25
C TYR A 44 13.84 17.86 24.76
N LYS A 45 13.91 16.60 25.20
CA LYS A 45 13.99 16.23 26.62
C LYS A 45 15.26 16.77 27.27
N ARG A 46 16.40 16.78 26.55
CA ARG A 46 17.65 17.41 27.02
C ARG A 46 17.49 18.91 27.36
N LYS A 47 16.53 19.61 26.74
CA LYS A 47 16.31 21.05 26.94
C LYS A 47 15.33 21.38 28.06
N GLY A 48 14.60 20.39 28.59
CA GLY A 48 13.65 20.61 29.68
C GLY A 48 12.52 19.57 29.74
N ASN A 49 11.74 19.62 30.82
CA ASN A 49 10.69 18.63 31.11
C ASN A 49 9.40 18.84 30.31
N ASN A 50 9.12 20.03 29.78
CA ASN A 50 7.96 20.29 28.92
C ASN A 50 8.21 19.90 27.44
N TRP A 51 9.05 18.89 27.21
CA TRP A 51 9.58 18.55 25.89
C TRP A 51 8.48 18.17 24.90
N LEU A 52 7.44 17.44 25.33
CA LEU A 52 6.39 16.94 24.45
C LEU A 52 5.52 18.07 23.90
N GLU A 53 5.11 19.00 24.75
CA GLU A 53 4.34 20.18 24.34
C GLU A 53 5.14 21.05 23.37
N LYS A 54 6.41 21.33 23.72
CA LYS A 54 7.30 22.11 22.86
C LYS A 54 7.55 21.42 21.51
N LEU A 55 7.71 20.10 21.51
CA LEU A 55 7.90 19.29 20.31
C LEU A 55 6.68 19.36 19.38
N LEU A 56 5.47 19.32 19.93
CA LEU A 56 4.23 19.48 19.17
C LEU A 56 4.13 20.87 18.54
N ASP A 57 4.32 21.92 19.33
CA ASP A 57 4.17 23.30 18.87
C ASP A 57 5.23 23.67 17.82
N ASP A 58 6.48 23.26 18.02
CA ASP A 58 7.54 23.49 17.05
C ASP A 58 7.33 22.66 15.78
N THR A 59 6.83 21.43 15.88
CA THR A 59 6.44 20.62 14.70
C THR A 59 5.27 21.24 13.95
N TYR A 60 4.33 21.86 14.66
CA TYR A 60 3.22 22.60 14.07
C TYR A 60 3.69 23.85 13.30
N LYS A 61 4.77 24.50 13.71
CA LYS A 61 5.33 25.66 12.99
C LYS A 61 6.12 25.27 11.73
N LYS A 62 6.72 24.07 11.68
CA LYS A 62 7.54 23.63 10.53
C LYS A 62 6.74 23.40 9.25
N GLN A 63 7.20 23.91 8.12
CA GLN A 63 6.59 23.65 6.80
C GLN A 63 6.91 22.26 6.25
N GLY A 64 6.01 21.68 5.44
CA GLY A 64 6.23 20.42 4.73
C GLY A 64 5.27 19.29 5.12
N LYS A 65 4.88 18.47 4.14
CA LYS A 65 3.89 17.39 4.30
C LYS A 65 4.28 16.35 5.37
N ASN A 66 5.57 16.07 5.54
CA ASN A 66 6.06 15.10 6.52
C ASN A 66 5.84 15.53 7.97
N ASN A 67 5.74 16.84 8.25
CA ASN A 67 5.51 17.32 9.61
C ASN A 67 4.08 17.07 10.07
N LYS A 68 3.13 16.90 9.15
CA LYS A 68 1.77 16.49 9.49
C LYS A 68 1.77 15.11 10.15
N PHE A 69 2.50 14.15 9.58
CA PHE A 69 2.58 12.80 10.14
C PHE A 69 3.30 12.79 11.48
N LYS A 70 4.42 13.51 11.60
CA LYS A 70 5.11 13.64 12.89
C LYS A 70 4.22 14.25 13.97
N LEU A 71 3.47 15.30 13.62
CA LEU A 71 2.52 15.94 14.53
C LEU A 71 1.46 14.94 15.05
N LEU A 72 0.92 14.11 14.16
CA LEU A 72 0.00 13.04 14.53
C LEU A 72 0.67 12.02 15.45
N TRP A 73 1.87 11.56 15.11
CA TRP A 73 2.60 10.57 15.91
C TRP A 73 2.93 11.09 17.30
N PHE A 74 3.41 12.32 17.42
CA PHE A 74 3.67 12.97 18.71
C PHE A 74 2.41 13.09 19.58
N GLY A 75 1.25 13.29 18.94
CA GLY A 75 -0.06 13.23 19.60
C GLY A 75 -0.57 11.82 19.90
N GLY A 76 0.17 10.75 19.57
CA GLY A 76 -0.28 9.36 19.74
C GLY A 76 -1.38 8.94 18.76
N LEU A 77 -1.46 9.58 17.59
CA LEU A 77 -2.51 9.36 16.59
C LEU A 77 -1.93 9.00 15.21
N ASN A 78 -2.76 8.40 14.37
CA ASN A 78 -2.47 8.18 12.95
C ASN A 78 -3.50 8.90 12.06
N ASP A 79 -3.16 9.08 10.77
CA ASP A 79 -3.99 9.85 9.82
C ASP A 79 -5.37 9.20 9.59
N LYS A 80 -5.47 7.86 9.65
CA LYS A 80 -6.74 7.14 9.47
C LYS A 80 -7.70 7.42 10.63
N THR A 81 -7.20 7.35 11.87
CA THR A 81 -7.99 7.69 13.07
C THR A 81 -8.54 9.11 13.00
N VAL A 82 -7.69 10.10 12.68
CA VAL A 82 -8.13 11.50 12.60
C VAL A 82 -9.14 11.73 11.49
N LYS A 83 -8.96 11.14 10.31
CA LYS A 83 -9.94 11.23 9.23
C LYS A 83 -11.28 10.63 9.63
N ASN A 84 -11.28 9.47 10.29
CA ASN A 84 -12.50 8.83 10.76
C ASN A 84 -13.23 9.69 11.79
N MET A 85 -12.52 10.30 12.74
CA MET A 85 -13.10 11.17 13.77
C MET A 85 -13.70 12.47 13.23
N THR A 86 -13.28 12.90 12.04
CA THR A 86 -13.58 14.24 11.52
C THR A 86 -14.37 14.22 10.20
N GLY A 87 -14.76 13.04 9.72
CA GLY A 87 -15.43 12.91 8.43
C GLY A 87 -14.52 13.17 7.22
N GLY A 88 -13.20 13.00 7.37
CA GLY A 88 -12.24 12.99 6.26
C GLY A 88 -11.19 14.10 6.25
N THR A 89 -11.23 15.06 7.18
CA THR A 89 -10.20 16.10 7.26
C THR A 89 -8.98 15.67 8.07
N SER A 90 -7.79 16.04 7.61
CA SER A 90 -6.57 15.99 8.43
C SER A 90 -5.73 17.24 8.24
N ALA A 91 -6.39 18.40 8.30
CA ALA A 91 -5.71 19.68 8.32
C ALA A 91 -4.77 19.78 9.53
N LYS A 92 -3.63 20.47 9.36
CA LYS A 92 -2.56 20.50 10.37
C LYS A 92 -3.02 20.98 11.75
N ARG A 93 -3.92 21.98 11.79
CA ARG A 93 -4.52 22.50 13.03
C ARG A 93 -5.40 21.44 13.70
N VAL A 94 -6.24 20.74 12.93
CA VAL A 94 -7.07 19.64 13.43
C VAL A 94 -6.19 18.52 14.02
N CYS A 95 -5.08 18.17 13.36
CA CYS A 95 -4.11 17.21 13.88
C CYS A 95 -3.51 17.66 15.23
N LEU A 96 -3.14 18.94 15.37
CA LEU A 96 -2.62 19.49 16.63
C LEU A 96 -3.66 19.42 17.74
N ASP A 97 -4.88 19.90 17.46
CA ASP A 97 -5.96 19.99 18.45
C ASP A 97 -6.35 18.60 18.95
N LEU A 98 -6.52 17.62 18.05
CA LEU A 98 -6.79 16.24 18.42
C LEU A 98 -5.61 15.57 19.13
N GLY A 99 -4.37 15.84 18.71
CA GLY A 99 -3.17 15.34 19.38
C GLY A 99 -3.07 15.82 20.83
N LYS A 100 -3.29 17.12 21.08
CA LYS A 100 -3.32 17.69 22.43
C LYS A 100 -4.45 17.09 23.27
N LYS A 101 -5.64 16.90 22.70
CA LYS A 101 -6.77 16.23 23.38
C LYS A 101 -6.45 14.78 23.74
N ASN A 102 -5.82 14.03 22.84
CA ASN A 102 -5.44 12.63 23.07
C ASN A 102 -4.38 12.51 24.17
N ILE A 103 -3.38 13.40 24.18
CA ILE A 103 -2.39 13.47 25.24
C ILE A 103 -3.07 13.75 26.58
N LYS A 104 -3.93 14.77 26.66
CA LYS A 104 -4.66 15.09 27.89
C LYS A 104 -5.53 13.93 28.38
N ALA A 105 -6.23 13.25 27.47
CA ALA A 105 -7.01 12.07 27.80
C ALA A 105 -6.14 10.94 28.38
N LEU A 106 -4.95 10.71 27.80
CA LEU A 106 -4.01 9.73 28.34
C LEU A 106 -3.45 10.14 29.71
N GLN A 107 -3.15 11.42 29.93
CA GLN A 107 -2.71 11.91 31.25
C GLN A 107 -3.76 11.65 32.33
N LEU A 108 -5.03 11.98 32.08
CA LEU A 108 -6.11 11.75 33.02
C LEU A 108 -6.29 10.27 33.36
N LEU A 109 -6.17 9.38 32.35
CA LEU A 109 -6.20 7.95 32.59
C LEU A 109 -5.02 7.49 33.47
N LEU A 110 -3.82 8.04 33.26
CA LEU A 110 -2.64 7.69 34.06
C LEU A 110 -2.76 8.19 35.51
N GLU A 111 -3.34 9.36 35.75
CA GLU A 111 -3.63 9.86 37.11
C GLU A 111 -4.62 8.95 37.85
N GLU A 112 -5.61 8.37 37.17
CA GLU A 112 -6.51 7.37 37.76
C GLU A 112 -5.75 6.10 38.17
N PHE A 113 -4.78 5.69 37.35
CA PHE A 113 -3.97 4.48 37.56
C PHE A 113 -2.91 4.63 38.66
N GLU A 114 -2.30 5.81 38.83
CA GLU A 114 -1.33 6.07 39.92
C GLU A 114 -1.89 5.79 41.32
N ASN A 115 -3.22 5.90 41.50
CA ASN A 115 -3.89 5.65 42.76
C ASN A 115 -4.09 4.14 43.06
N SER A 116 -3.58 3.25 42.21
CA SER A 116 -3.63 1.79 42.41
C SER A 116 -2.24 1.23 42.76
N GLU A 117 -2.12 0.52 43.88
CA GLU A 117 -0.84 0.17 44.50
C GLU A 117 0.01 -0.90 43.75
N ASP A 118 -0.47 -1.48 42.64
CA ASP A 118 0.11 -2.68 42.01
C ASP A 118 0.55 -2.51 40.53
N LEU A 119 0.81 -1.30 40.04
CA LEU A 119 1.16 -1.10 38.63
C LEU A 119 2.65 -1.22 38.31
N TYR A 120 2.96 -1.99 37.26
CA TYR A 120 4.31 -2.06 36.69
C TYR A 120 4.69 -0.73 36.03
N GLN A 121 5.83 -0.17 36.43
CA GLN A 121 6.39 1.04 35.85
C GLN A 121 7.51 0.73 34.86
N MET A 122 7.53 1.44 33.73
CA MET A 122 8.59 1.36 32.72
C MET A 122 9.32 2.69 32.64
N ILE A 123 10.66 2.65 32.71
CA ILE A 123 11.53 3.81 32.49
C ILE A 123 12.35 3.56 31.23
N ILE A 124 12.33 4.51 30.30
CA ILE A 124 13.09 4.43 29.04
C ILE A 124 14.30 5.35 29.12
N ASN A 125 15.48 4.75 29.01
CA ASN A 125 16.73 5.48 28.89
C ASN A 125 17.13 5.59 27.42
N ILE A 126 17.43 6.80 26.96
CA ILE A 126 17.91 7.05 25.59
C ILE A 126 19.33 7.58 25.67
N GLU A 127 20.24 6.90 24.99
CA GLU A 127 21.67 7.18 25.00
C GLU A 127 22.16 7.52 23.59
N LYS A 128 23.02 8.54 23.50
CA LYS A 128 23.72 8.93 22.28
C LYS A 128 25.12 9.39 22.65
N ASP A 129 26.12 8.69 22.14
CA ASP A 129 27.53 8.92 22.46
C ASP A 129 27.79 8.86 23.98
N LYS A 130 28.10 10.00 24.62
CA LYS A 130 28.31 10.11 26.08
C LYS A 130 27.14 10.77 26.82
N GLU A 131 26.10 11.18 26.09
CA GLU A 131 24.94 11.84 26.68
C GLU A 131 23.80 10.84 26.88
N LYS A 132 23.09 10.99 28.01
CA LYS A 132 21.96 10.15 28.39
C LYS A 132 20.82 11.01 28.90
N ILE A 133 19.61 10.66 28.50
CA ILE A 133 18.38 11.16 29.10
C ILE A 133 17.57 9.97 29.64
N SER A 134 16.73 10.24 30.63
CA SER A 134 15.74 9.30 31.13
C SER A 134 14.35 9.89 30.94
N LEU A 135 13.45 9.08 30.41
CA LEU A 135 12.02 9.36 30.39
C LEU A 135 11.41 8.74 31.64
N ASP A 136 10.70 9.54 32.43
CA ASP A 136 9.95 9.00 33.57
C ASP A 136 8.85 8.03 33.12
N TYR A 137 8.07 7.49 34.06
CA TYR A 137 7.08 6.48 33.72
C TYR A 137 5.97 7.03 32.79
N ILE A 138 5.53 8.29 32.97
CA ILE A 138 4.54 8.95 32.11
C ILE A 138 5.13 9.18 30.72
N GLU A 139 6.32 9.75 30.68
CA GLU A 139 7.04 10.08 29.45
C GLU A 139 7.36 8.84 28.63
N SER A 140 7.68 7.73 29.30
CA SER A 140 7.92 6.42 28.69
C SER A 140 6.66 5.87 28.03
N LEU A 141 5.50 6.03 28.67
CA LEU A 141 4.20 5.65 28.08
C LEU A 141 3.86 6.52 26.87
N PHE A 142 4.10 7.83 26.94
CA PHE A 142 3.98 8.70 25.76
C PHE A 142 4.90 8.26 24.63
N PHE A 143 6.17 7.98 24.93
CA PHE A 143 7.12 7.47 23.94
C PHE A 143 6.60 6.19 23.26
N MET A 144 6.10 5.22 24.04
CA MET A 144 5.53 3.99 23.51
C MET A 144 4.31 4.24 22.61
N ASN A 145 3.44 5.17 22.99
CA ASN A 145 2.27 5.54 22.18
C ASN A 145 2.70 6.21 20.87
N ILE A 146 3.70 7.09 20.91
CA ILE A 146 4.27 7.77 19.73
C ILE A 146 4.83 6.75 18.73
N ILE A 147 5.66 5.81 19.21
CA ILE A 147 6.26 4.76 18.37
C ILE A 147 5.18 3.84 17.80
N SER A 148 4.16 3.50 18.59
CA SER A 148 3.02 2.67 18.16
C SER A 148 2.20 3.35 17.06
N ALA A 149 1.83 4.61 17.24
CA ALA A 149 1.11 5.40 16.25
C ALA A 149 1.90 5.54 14.93
N MET A 150 3.22 5.70 15.03
CA MET A 150 4.13 5.70 13.89
C MET A 150 4.16 4.33 13.19
N LYS A 151 4.27 3.22 13.93
CA LYS A 151 4.27 1.86 13.37
C LYS A 151 2.97 1.56 12.61
N LEU A 152 1.81 1.90 13.17
CA LEU A 152 0.50 1.74 12.52
C LEU A 152 0.42 2.53 11.22
N THR A 153 0.92 3.77 11.22
CA THR A 153 0.98 4.61 10.00
C THR A 153 1.84 3.97 8.91
N ILE A 154 3.01 3.44 9.27
CA ILE A 154 3.92 2.80 8.32
C ILE A 154 3.32 1.50 7.77
N GLN A 155 2.76 0.65 8.64
CA GLN A 155 2.16 -0.62 8.22
C GLN A 155 1.01 -0.38 7.23
N GLY A 156 0.03 0.44 7.60
CA GLY A 156 -1.11 0.72 6.72
C GLY A 156 -0.69 1.34 5.39
N GLY A 157 0.23 2.31 5.43
CA GLY A 157 0.72 2.97 4.22
C GLY A 157 1.54 2.04 3.32
N ALA A 158 2.40 1.19 3.88
CA ALA A 158 3.27 0.31 3.11
C ALA A 158 2.51 -0.83 2.43
N TRP A 159 1.54 -1.47 3.10
CA TRP A 159 0.71 -2.50 2.46
C TRP A 159 -0.04 -1.94 1.26
N SER A 160 -0.64 -0.75 1.40
CA SER A 160 -1.35 -0.10 0.30
C SER A 160 -0.41 0.34 -0.82
N GLU A 161 0.73 0.97 -0.50
CA GLU A 161 1.68 1.45 -1.51
C GLU A 161 2.34 0.30 -2.28
N VAL A 162 2.82 -0.73 -1.56
CA VAL A 162 3.45 -1.89 -2.18
C VAL A 162 2.41 -2.69 -2.96
N GLY A 163 1.20 -2.90 -2.42
CA GLY A 163 0.08 -3.51 -3.12
C GLY A 163 -0.17 -2.83 -4.46
N LYS A 164 -0.54 -1.54 -4.47
CA LYS A 164 -0.86 -0.79 -5.70
C LYS A 164 0.26 -0.83 -6.75
N LYS A 165 1.51 -0.68 -6.34
CA LYS A 165 2.66 -0.72 -7.25
C LYS A 165 2.93 -2.11 -7.80
N THR A 166 2.79 -3.13 -6.97
CA THR A 166 2.95 -4.52 -7.38
C THR A 166 1.82 -4.95 -8.30
N GLU A 167 0.56 -4.64 -7.99
CA GLU A 167 -0.60 -5.06 -8.76
C GLU A 167 -0.54 -4.55 -10.20
N LYS A 168 -0.22 -3.26 -10.38
CA LYS A 168 0.03 -2.68 -11.71
C LYS A 168 1.24 -3.29 -12.42
N GLY A 169 2.35 -3.43 -11.71
CA GLY A 169 3.57 -4.02 -12.28
C GLY A 169 3.36 -5.48 -12.70
N LEU A 170 2.55 -6.23 -11.95
CA LEU A 170 2.19 -7.61 -12.23
C LEU A 170 1.33 -7.71 -13.49
N LEU A 171 0.29 -6.87 -13.63
CA LEU A 171 -0.53 -6.82 -14.84
C LEU A 171 0.33 -6.50 -16.07
N PHE A 172 1.21 -5.50 -15.97
CA PHE A 172 2.12 -5.14 -17.05
C PHE A 172 3.03 -6.32 -17.44
N VAL A 173 3.61 -7.01 -16.45
CA VAL A 173 4.44 -8.20 -16.68
C VAL A 173 3.64 -9.31 -17.36
N ILE A 174 2.45 -9.62 -16.86
CA ILE A 174 1.58 -10.65 -17.42
C ILE A 174 1.29 -10.35 -18.88
N PHE A 175 0.82 -9.14 -19.19
CA PHE A 175 0.47 -8.73 -20.56
C PHE A 175 1.65 -8.80 -21.51
N LYS A 176 2.85 -8.40 -21.05
CA LYS A 176 4.09 -8.54 -21.83
C LYS A 176 4.49 -9.99 -22.04
N MET A 177 4.38 -10.83 -21.02
CA MET A 177 4.75 -12.26 -21.11
C MET A 177 3.86 -13.06 -22.05
N ILE A 178 2.57 -12.71 -22.16
CA ILE A 178 1.65 -13.32 -23.13
C ILE A 178 1.53 -12.47 -24.40
N ASN A 179 2.38 -11.46 -24.58
CA ASN A 179 2.47 -10.63 -25.78
C ASN A 179 1.14 -9.99 -26.23
N ILE A 180 0.35 -9.44 -25.30
CA ILE A 180 -0.77 -8.56 -25.67
C ILE A 180 -0.18 -7.26 -26.24
N PRO A 181 -0.63 -6.78 -27.41
CA PRO A 181 -0.14 -5.54 -27.99
C PRO A 181 -0.39 -4.33 -27.06
N ASP A 182 0.56 -3.39 -27.01
CA ASP A 182 0.51 -2.25 -26.07
C ASP A 182 -0.68 -1.31 -26.29
N GLU A 183 -1.19 -1.22 -27.52
CA GLU A 183 -2.41 -0.48 -27.86
C GLU A 183 -3.70 -1.18 -27.43
N ARG A 184 -3.63 -2.45 -27.05
CA ARG A 184 -4.80 -3.26 -26.68
C ARG A 184 -5.07 -3.28 -25.19
N TYR A 185 -4.27 -2.64 -24.33
CA TYR A 185 -4.57 -2.56 -22.90
C TYR A 185 -4.33 -1.19 -22.30
N ILE A 186 -4.98 -0.94 -21.17
CA ILE A 186 -4.89 0.30 -20.38
C ILE A 186 -4.74 -0.10 -18.92
N LEU A 187 -3.75 0.47 -18.22
CA LEU A 187 -3.46 0.19 -16.80
C LEU A 187 -3.75 1.39 -15.87
N THR A 188 -4.16 2.54 -16.44
CA THR A 188 -4.42 3.75 -15.67
C THR A 188 -5.90 4.13 -15.70
N ASN A 189 -6.48 4.34 -14.52
CA ASN A 189 -7.88 4.77 -14.39
C ASN A 189 -8.15 6.12 -15.07
N GLU A 190 -7.16 7.02 -15.11
CA GLU A 190 -7.32 8.31 -15.79
C GLU A 190 -7.52 8.14 -17.30
N GLU A 191 -6.75 7.26 -17.94
CA GLU A 191 -6.90 6.98 -19.36
C GLU A 191 -8.23 6.25 -19.65
N MET A 192 -8.61 5.29 -18.82
CA MET A 192 -9.90 4.60 -18.95
C MET A 192 -11.08 5.59 -18.90
N LYS A 193 -11.04 6.56 -17.99
CA LYS A 193 -12.05 7.64 -17.89
C LYS A 193 -12.03 8.55 -19.10
N LYS A 194 -10.85 8.97 -19.57
CA LYS A 194 -10.71 9.82 -20.77
C LYS A 194 -11.31 9.15 -22.01
N LYS A 195 -11.21 7.82 -22.12
CA LYS A 195 -11.81 7.04 -23.21
C LYS A 195 -13.27 6.65 -22.98
N GLY A 196 -13.88 7.07 -21.86
CA GLY A 196 -15.27 6.74 -21.53
C GLY A 196 -15.52 5.26 -21.24
N LEU A 197 -14.47 4.47 -20.98
CA LEU A 197 -14.57 3.02 -20.75
C LEU A 197 -15.04 2.70 -19.32
N VAL A 198 -14.77 3.62 -18.38
CA VAL A 198 -15.27 3.54 -17.00
C VAL A 198 -15.82 4.89 -16.58
N LYS A 199 -16.85 4.87 -15.74
CA LYS A 199 -17.38 6.07 -15.06
C LYS A 199 -16.51 6.39 -13.83
N ASN A 200 -17.09 6.30 -12.64
CA ASN A 200 -16.39 6.50 -11.37
C ASN A 200 -15.84 5.20 -10.77
N ARG A 201 -15.93 4.08 -11.48
CA ARG A 201 -15.40 2.79 -11.03
C ARG A 201 -13.87 2.80 -11.13
N GLU A 202 -13.21 2.31 -10.09
CA GLU A 202 -11.76 2.02 -10.11
C GLU A 202 -11.62 0.60 -10.68
N ILE A 203 -10.96 0.46 -11.82
CA ILE A 203 -10.65 -0.84 -12.45
C ILE A 203 -9.14 -0.91 -12.65
N ASP A 204 -8.54 -2.06 -12.37
CA ASP A 204 -7.07 -2.19 -12.40
C ASP A 204 -6.52 -2.26 -13.84
N ALA A 205 -7.22 -2.92 -14.77
CA ALA A 205 -6.89 -2.90 -16.20
C ALA A 205 -8.10 -3.08 -17.12
N ILE A 206 -7.97 -2.60 -18.35
CA ILE A 206 -8.86 -2.92 -19.48
C ILE A 206 -8.03 -3.51 -20.60
N VAL A 207 -8.51 -4.59 -21.21
CA VAL A 207 -7.95 -5.19 -22.42
C VAL A 207 -9.02 -5.18 -23.50
N LEU A 208 -8.69 -4.64 -24.68
CA LEU A 208 -9.56 -4.61 -25.85
C LEU A 208 -9.33 -5.87 -26.67
N ASN A 209 -10.40 -6.60 -26.98
CA ASN A 209 -10.32 -7.71 -27.92
C ASN A 209 -10.20 -7.22 -29.37
N ASP A 210 -10.06 -8.15 -30.31
CA ASP A 210 -9.86 -7.83 -31.74
C ASP A 210 -11.07 -7.10 -32.36
N LYS A 211 -12.26 -7.21 -31.73
CA LYS A 211 -13.49 -6.49 -32.08
C LYS A 211 -13.65 -5.15 -31.35
N ASN A 212 -12.66 -4.72 -30.58
CA ASN A 212 -12.67 -3.53 -29.71
C ASN A 212 -13.67 -3.58 -28.55
N GLU A 213 -14.10 -4.76 -28.12
CA GLU A 213 -14.88 -4.94 -26.90
C GLU A 213 -13.94 -4.90 -25.68
N ALA A 214 -14.37 -4.23 -24.61
CA ALA A 214 -13.57 -4.02 -23.41
C ALA A 214 -13.75 -5.15 -22.40
N LEU A 215 -12.66 -5.85 -22.09
CA LEU A 215 -12.54 -6.80 -21.00
C LEU A 215 -11.94 -6.10 -19.79
N THR A 216 -12.68 -6.08 -18.69
CA THR A 216 -12.26 -5.50 -17.42
C THR A 216 -11.53 -6.53 -16.56
N VAL A 217 -10.41 -6.11 -15.97
CA VAL A 217 -9.57 -6.94 -15.12
C VAL A 217 -9.39 -6.24 -13.77
N GLU A 218 -9.70 -6.95 -12.70
CA GLU A 218 -9.36 -6.56 -11.34
C GLU A 218 -8.26 -7.48 -10.82
N LEU A 219 -7.30 -6.93 -10.06
CA LEU A 219 -6.23 -7.69 -9.44
C LEU A 219 -6.10 -7.30 -7.97
N LYS A 220 -6.14 -8.29 -7.08
CA LYS A 220 -5.97 -8.07 -5.64
C LYS A 220 -5.10 -9.15 -5.01
N LEU A 221 -3.92 -8.78 -4.50
CA LEU A 221 -2.97 -9.77 -3.97
C LEU A 221 -3.13 -10.09 -2.47
N LEU A 222 -3.89 -9.29 -1.71
CA LEU A 222 -3.81 -9.30 -0.25
C LEU A 222 -4.98 -10.00 0.45
N GLY A 223 -4.81 -11.28 0.82
CA GLY A 223 -5.39 -11.82 2.07
C GLY A 223 -6.22 -13.10 1.92
N ILE A 224 -5.77 -14.16 2.59
CA ILE A 224 -6.63 -15.32 2.86
C ILE A 224 -7.73 -14.82 3.81
N GLY A 225 -8.99 -14.88 3.36
CA GLY A 225 -10.14 -14.62 4.22
C GLY A 225 -10.48 -13.15 4.48
N ASN A 226 -10.14 -12.22 3.57
CA ASN A 226 -10.81 -10.92 3.55
C ASN A 226 -11.96 -10.95 2.50
N PRO A 227 -13.19 -11.32 2.89
CA PRO A 227 -14.32 -11.41 1.96
C PRO A 227 -14.57 -10.08 1.22
N GLU A 228 -14.31 -8.95 1.87
CA GLU A 228 -14.52 -7.60 1.30
C GLU A 228 -13.76 -7.39 -0.03
N ILE A 229 -12.65 -8.11 -0.24
CA ILE A 229 -11.84 -8.00 -1.46
C ILE A 229 -12.53 -8.66 -2.66
N GLY A 230 -13.27 -9.74 -2.44
CA GLY A 230 -14.12 -10.32 -3.47
C GLY A 230 -15.33 -9.44 -3.73
N ASP A 231 -15.97 -8.92 -2.68
CA ASP A 231 -17.18 -8.09 -2.79
C ASP A 231 -16.94 -6.86 -3.68
N GLU A 232 -15.75 -6.23 -3.59
CA GLU A 232 -15.38 -5.12 -4.48
C GLU A 232 -15.29 -5.57 -5.95
N ALA A 233 -14.66 -6.71 -6.24
CA ALA A 233 -14.57 -7.23 -7.61
C ALA A 233 -15.94 -7.65 -8.15
N PHE A 234 -16.75 -8.29 -7.31
CA PHE A 234 -18.08 -8.80 -7.63
C PHE A 234 -19.06 -7.65 -7.91
N SER A 235 -19.11 -6.66 -7.03
CA SER A 235 -19.94 -5.45 -7.22
C SER A 235 -19.58 -4.64 -8.46
N ARG A 236 -18.32 -4.74 -8.94
CA ARG A 236 -17.87 -4.09 -10.18
C ARG A 236 -18.22 -4.89 -11.44
N ASN A 237 -18.62 -6.15 -11.30
CA ASN A 237 -18.97 -7.09 -12.39
C ASN A 237 -17.87 -7.19 -13.45
N VAL A 238 -16.64 -7.47 -13.01
CA VAL A 238 -15.46 -7.54 -13.88
C VAL A 238 -15.44 -8.83 -14.70
N ASN A 239 -14.77 -8.83 -15.85
CA ASN A 239 -14.68 -10.03 -16.68
C ASN A 239 -13.67 -11.04 -16.11
N LEU A 240 -12.55 -10.54 -15.59
CA LEU A 240 -11.46 -11.33 -15.00
C LEU A 240 -11.08 -10.77 -13.63
N PHE A 241 -11.05 -11.65 -12.62
CA PHE A 241 -10.53 -11.35 -11.30
C PHE A 241 -9.29 -12.20 -10.99
N LEU A 242 -8.16 -11.52 -10.80
CA LEU A 242 -6.87 -12.11 -10.47
C LEU A 242 -6.57 -11.93 -8.97
N THR A 243 -6.23 -13.01 -8.29
CA THR A 243 -6.06 -12.98 -6.82
C THR A 243 -5.04 -13.99 -6.30
N ASP A 244 -4.53 -13.79 -5.08
CA ASP A 244 -3.64 -14.76 -4.42
C ASP A 244 -4.40 -16.05 -4.09
N LYS A 245 -5.54 -15.92 -3.38
CA LYS A 245 -6.43 -17.02 -2.99
C LYS A 245 -7.84 -16.51 -2.66
N LEU A 246 -8.86 -17.31 -2.94
CA LEU A 246 -10.25 -17.11 -2.53
C LEU A 246 -10.82 -18.34 -1.80
N THR A 247 -11.89 -18.15 -1.05
CA THR A 247 -12.67 -19.26 -0.50
C THR A 247 -13.53 -19.89 -1.60
N GLU A 248 -13.90 -21.17 -1.45
CA GLU A 248 -14.75 -21.85 -2.44
C GLU A 248 -16.11 -21.16 -2.60
N MET A 249 -16.71 -20.70 -1.49
CA MET A 249 -17.94 -19.91 -1.51
C MET A 249 -17.84 -18.68 -2.41
N MET A 250 -16.75 -17.93 -2.32
CA MET A 250 -16.54 -16.74 -3.16
C MET A 250 -16.31 -17.10 -4.63
N LYS A 251 -15.70 -18.25 -4.92
CA LYS A 251 -15.55 -18.74 -6.30
C LYS A 251 -16.90 -19.13 -6.91
N ASP A 252 -17.77 -19.77 -6.13
CA ASP A 252 -19.12 -20.11 -6.56
C ASP A 252 -19.95 -18.85 -6.82
N GLU A 253 -19.83 -17.84 -5.96
CA GLU A 253 -20.48 -16.54 -6.15
C GLU A 253 -19.98 -15.83 -7.41
N ALA A 254 -18.66 -15.76 -7.62
CA ALA A 254 -18.06 -15.19 -8.82
C ALA A 254 -18.57 -15.89 -10.08
N LYS A 255 -18.64 -17.23 -10.06
CA LYS A 255 -19.16 -18.04 -11.16
C LYS A 255 -20.62 -17.74 -11.46
N ASN A 256 -21.47 -17.59 -10.43
CA ASN A 256 -22.88 -17.23 -10.58
C ASN A 256 -23.07 -15.83 -11.18
N GLN A 257 -22.10 -14.92 -10.98
CA GLN A 257 -22.08 -13.59 -11.59
C GLN A 257 -21.39 -13.55 -12.97
N GLY A 258 -20.89 -14.70 -13.47
CA GLY A 258 -20.18 -14.77 -14.75
C GLY A 258 -18.75 -14.20 -14.73
N ILE A 259 -18.17 -14.03 -13.53
CA ILE A 259 -16.82 -13.50 -13.33
C ILE A 259 -15.81 -14.66 -13.40
N THR A 260 -14.81 -14.56 -14.27
CA THR A 260 -13.73 -15.55 -14.31
C THR A 260 -12.72 -15.24 -13.21
N VAL A 261 -12.47 -16.21 -12.33
CA VAL A 261 -11.50 -16.10 -11.25
C VAL A 261 -10.26 -16.93 -11.57
N ILE A 262 -9.08 -16.33 -11.41
CA ILE A 262 -7.79 -17.03 -11.51
C ILE A 262 -6.97 -16.74 -10.27
N GLU A 263 -6.60 -17.81 -9.55
CA GLU A 263 -5.74 -17.73 -8.38
C GLU A 263 -4.27 -17.91 -8.77
N PHE A 264 -3.37 -17.07 -8.28
CA PHE A 264 -1.93 -17.21 -8.53
C PHE A 264 -1.32 -18.46 -7.86
N ARG A 265 -1.97 -19.00 -6.82
CA ARG A 265 -1.55 -20.24 -6.16
C ARG A 265 -1.98 -21.51 -6.87
N GLN A 266 -2.78 -21.42 -7.92
CA GLN A 266 -3.18 -22.59 -8.69
C GLN A 266 -2.05 -23.03 -9.64
N LYS A 267 -2.20 -24.21 -10.27
CA LYS A 267 -1.23 -24.68 -11.26
C LYS A 267 -1.29 -23.83 -12.53
N ASN A 268 -0.13 -23.34 -12.98
CA ASN A 268 0.06 -22.60 -14.24
C ASN A 268 -0.89 -21.38 -14.40
N PRO A 269 -0.88 -20.41 -13.46
CA PRO A 269 -1.80 -19.27 -13.50
C PRO A 269 -1.64 -18.43 -14.76
N LEU A 270 -0.41 -18.21 -15.23
CA LEU A 270 -0.13 -17.44 -16.45
C LEU A 270 -0.76 -18.08 -17.70
N PHE A 271 -0.75 -19.41 -17.79
CA PHE A 271 -1.39 -20.12 -18.91
C PHE A 271 -2.91 -19.97 -18.86
N LYS A 272 -3.52 -20.00 -17.67
CA LYS A 272 -4.96 -19.79 -17.49
C LYS A 272 -5.38 -18.36 -17.87
N ILE A 273 -4.54 -17.38 -17.58
CA ILE A 273 -4.77 -15.97 -18.00
C ILE A 273 -4.70 -15.87 -19.53
N TYR A 274 -3.72 -16.52 -20.17
CA TYR A 274 -3.66 -16.63 -21.62
C TYR A 274 -4.93 -17.27 -22.21
N GLU A 275 -5.40 -18.40 -21.66
CA GLU A 275 -6.63 -19.07 -22.14
C GLU A 275 -7.84 -18.14 -22.06
N PHE A 276 -7.98 -17.38 -20.97
CA PHE A 276 -9.06 -16.41 -20.82
C PHE A 276 -9.01 -15.35 -21.94
N PHE A 277 -7.87 -14.71 -22.17
CA PHE A 277 -7.77 -13.66 -23.19
C PHE A 277 -7.93 -14.21 -24.60
N SER A 278 -7.29 -15.33 -24.91
CA SER A 278 -7.39 -16.01 -26.21
C SER A 278 -8.82 -16.41 -26.54
N SER A 279 -9.56 -17.01 -25.59
CA SER A 279 -10.96 -17.40 -25.78
C SER A 279 -11.93 -16.21 -25.91
N ASN A 280 -11.55 -15.04 -25.43
CA ASN A 280 -12.30 -13.79 -25.59
C ASN A 280 -11.86 -12.97 -26.82
N GLY A 281 -11.09 -13.56 -27.73
CA GLY A 281 -10.69 -12.95 -29.00
C GLY A 281 -9.64 -11.84 -28.85
N VAL A 282 -8.76 -11.94 -27.85
CA VAL A 282 -7.59 -11.07 -27.72
C VAL A 282 -6.40 -11.74 -28.41
N SER A 283 -5.76 -11.02 -29.34
CA SER A 283 -4.47 -11.43 -29.91
C SER A 283 -3.38 -11.49 -28.82
N CYS A 284 -2.98 -12.70 -28.44
CA CYS A 284 -1.95 -12.99 -27.44
C CYS A 284 -1.27 -14.35 -27.71
N ASN A 285 -0.08 -14.55 -27.14
CA ASN A 285 0.72 -15.76 -27.32
C ASN A 285 0.66 -16.64 -26.07
N LYS A 286 0.70 -17.96 -26.28
CA LYS A 286 0.89 -18.93 -25.21
C LYS A 286 2.20 -18.61 -24.46
N PRO A 287 2.20 -18.58 -23.12
CA PRO A 287 3.43 -18.34 -22.37
C PRO A 287 4.47 -19.42 -22.65
N GLU A 288 5.72 -19.01 -22.81
CA GLU A 288 6.86 -19.92 -22.98
C GLU A 288 7.10 -20.72 -21.68
N GLU A 289 7.54 -21.97 -21.83
CA GLU A 289 8.03 -22.74 -20.69
C GLU A 289 9.40 -22.21 -20.29
N MET A 290 9.50 -21.72 -19.05
CA MET A 290 10.73 -21.14 -18.51
C MET A 290 11.06 -21.81 -17.18
N SER A 291 12.35 -21.99 -16.91
CA SER A 291 12.83 -22.25 -15.55
C SER A 291 12.53 -21.05 -14.63
N ALA A 292 12.55 -21.28 -13.31
CA ALA A 292 12.31 -20.22 -12.34
C ALA A 292 13.31 -19.04 -12.47
N GLU A 293 14.56 -19.33 -12.85
CA GLU A 293 15.60 -18.30 -13.05
C GLU A 293 15.39 -17.50 -14.35
N GLU A 294 14.99 -18.15 -15.44
CA GLU A 294 14.67 -17.49 -16.71
C GLU A 294 13.44 -16.59 -16.56
N LEU A 295 12.44 -17.06 -15.82
CA LEU A 295 11.27 -16.28 -15.46
C LEU A 295 11.67 -15.03 -14.66
N GLU A 296 12.50 -15.17 -13.63
CA GLU A 296 12.98 -14.05 -12.83
C GLU A 296 13.74 -13.01 -13.68
N LYS A 297 14.63 -13.47 -14.56
CA LYS A 297 15.39 -12.59 -15.48
C LYS A 297 14.44 -11.83 -16.42
N SER A 298 13.45 -12.52 -16.97
CA SER A 298 12.44 -11.94 -17.86
C SER A 298 11.58 -10.89 -17.15
N ILE A 299 11.07 -11.20 -15.96
CA ILE A 299 10.31 -10.28 -15.10
C ILE A 299 11.14 -9.03 -14.80
N ASN A 300 12.40 -9.20 -14.40
CA ASN A 300 13.28 -8.08 -14.06
C ASN A 300 13.59 -7.20 -15.28
N LYS A 301 13.72 -7.79 -16.47
CA LYS A 301 13.86 -7.03 -17.73
C LYS A 301 12.62 -6.19 -18.00
N ILE A 302 11.43 -6.80 -17.96
CA ILE A 302 10.14 -6.14 -18.22
C ILE A 302 9.91 -4.99 -17.21
N ILE A 303 10.12 -5.21 -15.92
CA ILE A 303 9.90 -4.20 -14.88
C ILE A 303 10.90 -3.02 -14.99
N ARG A 304 12.11 -3.25 -15.50
CA ARG A 304 13.05 -2.16 -15.75
C ARG A 304 12.54 -1.23 -16.86
N GLU A 305 11.95 -1.80 -17.91
CA GLU A 305 11.32 -1.07 -19.01
C GLU A 305 10.04 -0.34 -18.58
N TRP A 306 9.34 -0.87 -17.57
CA TRP A 306 8.15 -0.23 -17.01
C TRP A 306 8.48 1.17 -16.44
N ARG A 307 7.83 2.19 -17.00
CA ARG A 307 7.98 3.59 -16.61
C ARG A 307 6.59 4.13 -16.31
N GLU A 308 6.26 4.20 -15.02
CA GLU A 308 4.96 4.66 -14.50
C GLU A 308 4.57 6.04 -15.09
N GLU A 309 5.53 6.94 -15.31
CA GLU A 309 5.32 8.28 -15.89
C GLU A 309 5.25 8.31 -17.43
N GLN A 310 5.66 7.25 -18.14
CA GLN A 310 5.63 7.23 -19.61
C GLN A 310 4.36 6.66 -20.21
N GLU A 311 3.50 6.01 -19.42
CA GLU A 311 2.15 5.67 -19.91
C GLU A 311 1.36 6.96 -20.18
N ASP A 312 1.54 8.01 -19.35
CA ASP A 312 0.98 9.35 -19.59
C ASP A 312 1.63 10.09 -20.79
N LEU A 313 2.93 9.88 -21.06
CA LEU A 313 3.63 10.52 -22.18
C LEU A 313 3.45 9.81 -23.53
N LYS A 314 3.25 8.48 -23.54
CA LYS A 314 2.89 7.71 -24.75
C LYS A 314 1.54 8.18 -25.32
N ILE A 315 0.62 8.64 -24.46
CA ILE A 315 -0.65 9.27 -24.83
C ILE A 315 -0.44 10.55 -25.65
N VAL A 316 0.49 11.43 -25.25
CA VAL A 316 0.75 12.70 -25.95
C VAL A 316 1.39 12.46 -27.33
N LYS A 317 2.22 11.41 -27.46
CA LYS A 317 2.89 11.09 -28.72
C LYS A 317 1.94 10.48 -29.75
N LYS A 318 1.05 9.56 -29.34
CA LYS A 318 0.02 8.97 -30.22
C LYS A 318 -1.08 9.97 -30.62
N LEU A 319 -1.46 10.91 -29.75
CA LEU A 319 -2.41 11.98 -30.12
C LEU A 319 -1.86 12.89 -31.23
N LYS A 320 -0.56 13.19 -31.23
CA LYS A 320 0.08 13.98 -32.31
C LYS A 320 0.18 13.26 -33.65
N GLU A 321 0.17 11.92 -33.64
CA GLU A 321 0.21 11.09 -34.85
C GLU A 321 -1.18 10.87 -35.47
N TRP A 322 -2.26 11.09 -34.71
CA TRP A 322 -3.65 11.01 -35.20
C TRP A 322 -4.27 12.36 -35.57
N THR A 323 -3.62 13.47 -35.20
CA THR A 323 -4.03 14.84 -35.57
C THR A 323 -3.13 15.47 -36.64
N LYS A 324 -2.42 14.65 -37.43
CA LYS A 324 -1.68 15.04 -38.63
C LYS A 324 -2.23 14.26 -39.82
#